data_AF-A0A090J4Q3-F1
#
_entry.id   AF-A0A090J4Q3-F1
#
_cell.length_a   1.000
_cell.length_b   1.000
_cell.length_c   1.000
_cell.angle_alpha   90.00
_cell.angle_beta   90.00
_cell.angle_gamma   90.00
#
_symmetry.space_group_name_H-M   'P 1'
#
loop_
_entity.id
_entity.type
_entity.pdbx_description
1 polymer ?
#
loop_
_entity_poly.entity_id
_entity_poly.type
_entity_poly.pdbx_seq_one_letter_code
_entity_poly.pdbx_strand_id
1 'polypeptide(L)'
;MLNYTLGKGEFEKWIISETAFSPDKLGKCESIMYLGNGYMGLRSATEEPYLKEVRNLFVNGTFNKFNIQFTMQWQGQPVTIYANHEKLIVKAERQEKLSFDVFGKEYVCTDVVDIPLQP
;
A
#
# COMPACT_ATOMS: atom_id res chain seq x y z
N MET A 1 -14.58 -2.85 -27.11
CA MET A 1 -15.59 -2.21 -26.22
C MET A 1 -16.28 -3.33 -25.46
N LEU A 2 -16.68 -3.15 -24.20
CA LEU A 2 -17.35 -4.24 -23.46
C LEU A 2 -18.69 -4.58 -24.12
N ASN A 3 -18.91 -5.87 -24.32
CA ASN A 3 -20.10 -6.45 -24.94
C ASN A 3 -20.75 -7.45 -23.97
N TYR A 4 -22.07 -7.35 -23.86
CA TYR A 4 -22.91 -8.12 -22.94
C TYR A 4 -23.82 -9.13 -23.69
N THR A 5 -23.76 -9.15 -25.02
CA THR A 5 -24.67 -9.93 -25.88
C THR A 5 -24.01 -11.16 -26.49
N LEU A 6 -22.77 -11.49 -26.10
CA LEU A 6 -22.03 -12.60 -26.68
C LEU A 6 -22.38 -13.97 -26.08
N GLY A 7 -22.97 -14.00 -24.88
CA GLY A 7 -23.47 -15.24 -24.29
C GLY A 7 -24.64 -15.84 -25.09
N LYS A 8 -24.71 -17.16 -25.18
CA LYS A 8 -25.78 -17.91 -25.84
C LYS A 8 -26.30 -19.03 -24.95
N GLY A 9 -27.55 -19.45 -25.16
CA GLY A 9 -28.17 -20.51 -24.37
C GLY A 9 -28.27 -20.12 -22.89
N GLU A 10 -27.80 -21.00 -22.00
CA GLU A 10 -27.78 -20.74 -20.55
C GLU A 10 -26.89 -19.54 -20.14
N PHE A 11 -25.96 -19.13 -21.01
CA PHE A 11 -25.04 -18.02 -20.75
C PHE A 11 -25.53 -16.67 -21.28
N GLU A 12 -26.73 -16.61 -21.88
CA GLU A 12 -27.31 -15.34 -22.35
C GLU A 12 -27.39 -14.35 -21.17
N LYS A 13 -26.88 -13.13 -21.37
CA LYS A 13 -26.78 -12.06 -20.34
C LYS A 13 -25.89 -12.37 -19.12
N TRP A 14 -25.21 -13.51 -19.10
CA TRP A 14 -24.25 -13.87 -18.05
C TRP A 14 -22.79 -13.62 -18.42
N ILE A 15 -22.51 -13.36 -19.70
CA ILE A 15 -21.15 -13.14 -20.21
C ILE A 15 -20.91 -11.67 -20.48
N ILE A 16 -19.83 -11.16 -19.90
CA ILE A 16 -19.22 -9.88 -20.25
C ILE A 16 -17.95 -10.20 -21.03
N SER A 17 -17.73 -9.52 -22.15
CA SER A 17 -16.56 -9.76 -22.99
C SER A 17 -15.98 -8.45 -23.52
N GLU A 18 -14.66 -8.36 -23.54
CA GLU A 18 -13.96 -7.33 -24.30
C GLU A 18 -13.79 -7.78 -25.75
N THR A 19 -14.42 -7.08 -26.70
CA THR A 19 -14.38 -7.48 -28.11
C THR A 19 -13.09 -7.14 -28.84
N ALA A 20 -12.29 -6.22 -28.29
CA ALA A 20 -11.03 -5.78 -28.85
C ALA A 20 -10.21 -5.10 -27.75
N PHE A 21 -8.93 -5.44 -27.70
CA PHE A 21 -7.96 -4.84 -26.79
C PHE A 21 -7.81 -3.33 -27.04
N SER A 22 -7.67 -2.56 -25.96
CA SER A 22 -7.45 -1.11 -26.01
C SER A 22 -6.58 -0.66 -24.84
N PRO A 23 -5.34 -0.18 -25.10
CA PRO A 23 -4.44 0.32 -24.05
C PRO A 23 -5.05 1.45 -23.20
N ASP A 24 -5.87 2.30 -23.82
CA ASP A 24 -6.53 3.43 -23.14
C ASP A 24 -7.64 2.99 -22.16
N LYS A 25 -8.07 1.72 -22.21
CA LYS A 25 -9.16 1.17 -21.40
C LYS A 25 -8.70 0.08 -20.44
N LEU A 26 -7.39 -0.15 -20.37
CA LEU A 26 -6.76 -1.26 -19.66
C LEU A 26 -7.22 -1.33 -18.19
N GLY A 27 -7.06 -0.23 -17.45
CA GLY A 27 -7.50 -0.16 -16.04
C GLY A 27 -9.01 -0.39 -15.82
N LYS A 28 -9.85 -0.07 -16.81
CA LYS A 28 -11.30 -0.30 -16.73
C LYS A 28 -11.64 -1.77 -16.96
N CYS A 29 -11.04 -2.41 -17.96
CA CYS A 29 -11.20 -3.84 -18.22
C CYS A 29 -10.70 -4.68 -17.04
N GLU A 30 -9.50 -4.37 -16.52
CA GLU A 30 -8.91 -5.02 -15.33
C GLU A 30 -9.84 -5.00 -14.10
N SER A 31 -10.55 -3.89 -13.91
CA SER A 31 -11.45 -3.70 -12.76
C SER A 31 -12.78 -4.44 -12.95
N ILE A 32 -13.36 -4.36 -14.15
CA ILE A 32 -14.66 -4.97 -14.45
C ILE A 32 -14.56 -6.49 -14.50
N MET A 33 -13.46 -7.01 -15.04
CA MET A 33 -13.21 -8.45 -15.16
C MET A 33 -12.55 -9.04 -13.91
N TYR A 34 -12.46 -8.29 -12.81
CA TYR A 34 -11.83 -8.71 -11.56
C TYR A 34 -12.39 -10.05 -11.05
N LEU A 35 -11.51 -10.95 -10.63
CA LEU A 35 -11.88 -12.24 -10.06
C LEU A 35 -11.72 -12.21 -8.54
N GLY A 36 -12.70 -12.74 -7.81
CA GLY A 36 -12.61 -12.83 -6.35
C GLY A 36 -13.55 -13.86 -5.77
N ASN A 37 -13.18 -14.38 -4.60
CA ASN A 37 -13.95 -15.40 -3.86
C ASN A 37 -14.29 -14.97 -2.43
N GLY A 38 -14.13 -13.69 -2.10
CA GLY A 38 -14.36 -13.12 -0.76
C GLY A 38 -13.17 -13.25 0.20
N TYR A 39 -12.27 -14.23 0.00
CA TYR A 39 -11.00 -14.31 0.71
C TYR A 39 -9.87 -13.65 -0.07
N MET A 40 -9.78 -13.90 -1.37
CA MET A 40 -8.82 -13.26 -2.26
C MET A 40 -9.52 -12.62 -3.44
N GLY A 41 -8.88 -11.65 -4.05
CA GLY A 41 -9.21 -11.30 -5.41
C GLY A 41 -8.07 -10.63 -6.17
N LEU A 42 -8.16 -10.77 -7.48
CA LEU A 42 -7.11 -10.51 -8.44
C LEU A 42 -7.68 -9.62 -9.54
N ARG A 43 -7.00 -8.50 -9.81
CA ARG A 43 -7.28 -7.69 -10.99
C ARG A 43 -6.91 -8.48 -12.24
N SER A 44 -7.81 -8.48 -13.22
CA SER A 44 -7.62 -9.20 -14.48
C SER A 44 -6.78 -8.38 -15.46
N ALA A 45 -5.57 -8.04 -15.03
CA ALA A 45 -4.53 -7.53 -15.92
C ALA A 45 -4.10 -8.64 -16.88
N THR A 46 -3.74 -8.24 -18.09
CA THR A 46 -3.21 -9.18 -19.09
C THR A 46 -1.90 -9.78 -18.60
N GLU A 47 -1.59 -11.01 -19.02
CA GLU A 47 -0.32 -11.63 -18.63
C GLU A 47 0.88 -10.82 -19.11
N GLU A 48 0.82 -10.34 -20.37
CA GLU A 48 1.83 -9.46 -20.95
C GLU A 48 1.84 -8.08 -20.26
N PRO A 49 3.03 -7.46 -20.08
CA PRO A 49 3.15 -6.15 -19.46
C PRO A 49 2.75 -5.03 -20.41
N TYR A 50 1.90 -4.12 -19.95
CA TYR A 50 1.50 -2.92 -20.68
C TYR A 50 1.77 -1.63 -19.89
N LEU A 51 2.00 -0.53 -20.63
CA LEU A 51 2.16 0.80 -20.04
C LEU A 51 0.85 1.22 -19.36
N LYS A 52 0.94 1.68 -18.09
CA LYS A 52 -0.20 2.09 -17.23
C LYS A 52 -1.10 0.94 -16.73
N GLU A 53 -0.65 -0.31 -16.79
CA GLU A 53 -1.34 -1.42 -16.14
C GLU A 53 -1.31 -1.31 -14.61
N VAL A 54 -2.32 -1.89 -13.95
CA VAL A 54 -2.38 -1.96 -12.49
C VAL A 54 -2.59 -3.40 -12.05
N ARG A 55 -1.48 -4.06 -11.70
CA ARG A 55 -1.46 -5.44 -11.20
C ARG A 55 -1.61 -5.47 -9.70
N ASN A 56 -2.70 -6.05 -9.19
CA ASN A 56 -2.91 -6.25 -7.76
C ASN A 56 -3.57 -7.61 -7.47
N LEU A 57 -3.08 -8.28 -6.43
CA LEU A 57 -3.72 -9.38 -5.73
C LEU A 57 -3.96 -8.94 -4.28
N PHE A 58 -5.19 -9.04 -3.82
CA PHE A 58 -5.57 -8.72 -2.46
C PHE A 58 -5.95 -9.98 -1.70
N VAL A 59 -5.39 -10.13 -0.51
CA VAL A 59 -5.74 -11.19 0.43
C VAL A 59 -6.44 -10.56 1.63
N ASN A 60 -7.67 -10.99 1.89
CA ASN A 60 -8.48 -10.46 2.97
C ASN A 60 -7.84 -10.82 4.32
N GLY A 61 -7.81 -9.84 5.23
CA GLY A 61 -7.13 -9.96 6.53
C GLY A 61 -5.66 -9.55 6.49
N THR A 62 -5.06 -9.32 5.31
CA THR A 62 -3.69 -8.81 5.19
C THR A 62 -3.72 -7.29 5.09
N PHE A 63 -3.74 -6.63 6.25
CA PHE A 63 -3.60 -5.18 6.36
C PHE A 63 -2.28 -4.86 7.03
N ASN A 64 -1.53 -3.93 6.45
CA ASN A 64 -0.31 -3.42 7.08
C ASN A 64 -0.48 -1.91 7.34
N LYS A 65 -0.25 -1.48 8.57
CA LYS A 65 -0.11 -0.06 8.86
C LYS A 65 1.35 0.30 8.67
N PHE A 66 1.62 0.90 7.52
CA PHE A 66 2.99 1.18 7.07
C PHE A 66 3.76 2.14 8.01
N ASN A 67 3.05 2.98 8.76
CA ASN A 67 3.64 3.96 9.66
C ASN A 67 3.13 3.80 11.09
N ILE A 68 4.04 3.90 12.03
CA ILE A 68 3.70 4.04 13.44
C ILE A 68 4.08 5.45 13.90
N GLN A 69 3.17 6.10 14.63
CA GLN A 69 3.45 7.34 15.33
C GLN A 69 2.86 7.24 16.72
N PHE A 70 3.68 7.52 17.74
CA PHE A 70 3.22 7.62 19.12
C PHE A 70 4.07 8.65 19.87
N THR A 71 3.54 9.08 21.02
CA THR A 71 4.24 9.96 21.94
C THR A 71 4.33 9.28 23.29
N MET A 72 5.52 9.30 23.90
CA MET A 72 5.76 8.77 25.25
C MET A 72 6.39 9.84 26.13
N GLN A 73 6.22 9.71 27.45
CA GLN A 73 6.84 10.62 28.43
C GLN A 73 8.17 10.01 28.88
N TRP A 74 9.27 10.71 28.63
CA TRP A 74 10.61 10.31 29.06
C TRP A 74 11.24 11.42 29.89
N GLN A 75 11.49 11.13 31.18
CA GLN A 75 12.10 12.09 32.12
C GLN A 75 11.39 13.46 32.16
N GLY A 76 10.06 13.49 31.96
CA GLY A 76 9.28 14.73 31.92
C GLY A 76 9.24 15.43 30.57
N GLN A 77 10.00 14.97 29.57
CA GLN A 77 9.91 15.40 28.19
C GLN A 77 9.02 14.46 27.37
N PRO A 78 7.98 14.96 26.69
CA PRO A 78 7.27 14.20 25.67
C PRO A 78 8.20 13.96 24.48
N VAL A 79 8.30 12.70 24.07
CA VAL A 79 9.08 12.26 22.91
C VAL A 79 8.14 11.64 21.90
N THR A 80 8.05 12.25 20.72
CA THR A 80 7.27 11.73 19.61
C THR A 80 8.16 10.90 18.71
N ILE A 81 7.76 9.65 18.49
CA ILE A 81 8.43 8.71 17.60
C ILE A 81 7.53 8.48 16.41
N TYR A 82 8.07 8.65 15.21
CA TYR A 82 7.48 8.23 13.95
C TYR A 82 8.41 7.23 13.28
N ALA A 83 7.90 6.09 12.83
CA ALA A 83 8.70 5.11 12.08
C ALA A 83 7.92 4.53 10.90
N ASN A 84 8.62 4.25 9.81
CA ASN A 84 8.14 3.56 8.61
C ASN A 84 9.26 2.64 8.04
N HIS A 85 9.17 2.09 6.82
CA HIS A 85 10.25 1.23 6.27
C HIS A 85 11.53 1.98 5.85
N GLU A 86 11.48 3.31 5.72
CA GLU A 86 12.62 4.12 5.23
C GLU A 86 13.35 4.82 6.36
N LYS A 87 12.66 5.16 7.45
CA LYS A 87 13.20 6.01 8.49
C LYS A 87 12.48 5.92 9.83
N LEU A 88 13.24 6.29 10.86
CA LEU A 88 12.80 6.57 12.22
C LEU A 88 13.06 8.06 12.50
N ILE A 89 12.00 8.77 12.89
CA ILE A 89 12.07 10.17 13.33
C ILE A 89 11.80 10.20 14.84
N VAL A 90 12.70 10.83 15.59
CA VAL A 90 12.56 11.06 17.02
C VAL A 90 12.52 12.57 17.28
N LYS A 91 11.43 13.04 17.89
CA LYS A 91 11.21 14.44 18.22
C LYS A 91 11.13 14.66 19.72
N ALA A 92 11.92 15.59 20.22
CA ALA A 92 11.94 16.09 21.59
C ALA A 92 11.01 17.32 21.70
N GLU A 93 9.79 17.15 22.21
CA GLU A 93 8.76 18.21 22.14
C GLU A 93 9.08 19.44 23.01
N ARG A 94 9.88 19.28 24.07
CA ARG A 94 10.33 20.40 24.94
C ARG A 94 11.72 20.90 24.60
N GLN A 95 12.34 20.35 23.55
CA GLN A 95 13.69 20.66 23.12
C GLN A 95 14.79 20.46 24.17
N GLU A 96 14.53 19.64 25.19
CA GLU A 96 15.52 19.19 26.15
C GLU A 96 16.33 18.04 25.55
N LYS A 97 17.59 17.92 25.95
CA LYS A 97 18.52 16.94 25.37
C LYS A 97 18.09 15.51 25.72
N LEU A 98 17.87 14.68 24.70
CA LEU A 98 17.56 13.26 24.79
C LEU A 98 18.65 12.44 24.11
N SER A 99 19.27 11.50 24.83
CA SER A 99 20.18 10.50 24.25
C SER A 99 19.48 9.15 24.14
N PHE A 100 19.63 8.46 23.01
CA PHE A 100 19.02 7.16 22.75
C PHE A 100 19.85 6.33 21.76
N ASP A 101 19.72 5.00 21.81
CA ASP A 101 20.37 4.07 20.89
C ASP A 101 19.38 3.56 19.84
N VAL A 102 19.85 3.46 18.58
CA VAL A 102 19.11 2.85 17.48
C VAL A 102 20.06 1.92 16.72
N PHE A 103 19.78 0.62 16.77
CA PHE A 103 20.60 -0.44 16.17
C PHE A 103 22.08 -0.40 16.58
N GLY A 104 22.38 -0.12 17.86
CA GLY A 104 23.75 -0.10 18.38
C GLY A 104 24.54 1.16 18.02
N LYS A 105 23.87 2.20 17.51
CA LYS A 105 24.44 3.53 17.31
C LYS A 105 23.70 4.54 18.19
N GLU A 106 24.46 5.29 18.98
CA GLU A 106 23.93 6.35 19.83
C GLU A 106 23.60 7.62 19.03
N TYR A 107 22.48 8.23 19.39
CA TYR A 107 21.97 9.50 18.87
C TYR A 107 21.62 10.46 19.99
N VAL A 108 21.73 11.75 19.70
CA VAL A 108 21.33 12.82 20.60
C VAL A 108 20.34 13.71 19.87
N CYS A 109 19.14 13.87 20.42
CA CYS A 109 18.07 14.72 19.91
C CYS A 109 17.82 15.89 20.86
N THR A 110 17.71 17.09 20.30
CA THR A 110 17.32 18.33 21.00
C THR A 110 16.11 19.01 20.35
N ASP A 111 15.67 18.56 19.18
CA ASP A 111 14.43 19.00 18.55
C ASP A 111 13.90 17.84 17.71
N VAL A 112 14.56 17.54 16.58
CA VAL A 112 14.22 16.39 15.73
C VAL A 112 15.50 15.71 15.23
N VAL A 113 15.48 14.38 15.20
CA VAL A 113 16.49 13.57 14.52
C VAL A 113 15.78 12.64 13.54
N ASP A 114 16.22 12.64 12.28
CA ASP A 114 15.77 11.73 11.22
C ASP A 114 16.87 10.68 11.00
N ILE A 115 16.53 9.41 11.19
CA ILE A 115 17.42 8.27 11.10
C ILE A 115 16.95 7.38 9.94
N PRO A 116 17.69 7.27 8.84
CA PRO A 116 17.34 6.35 7.76
C PRO A 116 17.46 4.90 8.25
N LEU A 117 16.43 4.11 7.99
CA LEU A 117 16.41 2.67 8.17
C LEU A 117 16.87 2.05 6.85
N GLN A 118 17.99 1.32 6.89
CA GLN A 118 18.42 0.56 5.72
C GLN A 118 17.39 -0.55 5.46
N PRO A 119 16.97 -0.78 4.20
CA PRO A 119 16.09 -1.90 3.87
C PRO A 119 16.75 -3.26 4.09
#